data_AF-A0A9P7DQD1-F1
#
_entry.id   AF-A0A9P7DQD1-F1
#
_cell.length_a   1.000
_cell.length_b   1.000
_cell.length_c   1.000
_cell.angle_alpha   90.00
_cell.angle_beta   90.00
_cell.angle_gamma   90.00
#
_symmetry.space_group_name_H-M   'P 1'
#
loop_
_entity.id
_entity.type
_entity.pdbx_description
1 polymer ?
#
loop_
_entity_poly.entity_id
_entity_poly.type
_entity_poly.pdbx_seq_one_letter_code
_entity_poly.pdbx_strand_id
1 'polypeptide(L)'
;MASLLKVPFILSSAITQHMSFTPPNVPSSAETIPQRFNEQVFTRFIMYGFPIMKTVYWIVSVAEIVTIVSHTTDSLSFIQAIAQHAVGHGIHDTPITFSFILGTTLAVVGGLIRWWCFRTLGRFFTFQLSVRKGHHIVTTGPYAVIRHPSYTAGIIQMTGMVILHGSPTSWLRCSGVLDFFGLKLAVVAWLAGITLLVINIVFRVSEEDEALKSAFGDEWASSSKTGSVCVFAPGLYATAMALTRSADDQSGNQDTLLNGDEEYRSASIALASICITLG
;
A
#
# COMPACT_ATOMS: atom_id res chain seq x y z
N MET A 1 -31.49 1.46 -11.81
CA MET A 1 -31.12 0.04 -11.93
C MET A 1 -29.69 -0.16 -11.44
N ALA A 2 -29.53 -0.64 -10.21
CA ALA A 2 -28.24 -1.09 -9.69
C ALA A 2 -27.67 -2.18 -10.61
N SER A 3 -26.46 -1.97 -11.14
CA SER A 3 -25.84 -2.91 -12.07
C SER A 3 -25.24 -4.09 -11.30
N LEU A 4 -25.89 -5.25 -11.31
CA LEU A 4 -25.36 -6.52 -10.76
C LEU A 4 -23.95 -6.84 -11.26
N LEU A 5 -23.59 -6.33 -12.44
CA LEU A 5 -22.26 -6.40 -13.02
C LEU A 5 -21.15 -5.88 -12.09
N LYS A 6 -21.43 -5.01 -11.11
CA LYS A 6 -20.44 -4.52 -10.14
C LYS A 6 -19.96 -5.57 -9.15
N VAL A 7 -20.81 -6.55 -8.81
CA VAL A 7 -20.50 -7.58 -7.80
C VAL A 7 -19.22 -8.34 -8.12
N PRO A 8 -19.01 -8.90 -9.34
CA PRO A 8 -17.76 -9.59 -9.66
C PRO A 8 -16.53 -8.66 -9.63
N PHE A 9 -16.68 -7.38 -10.00
CA PHE A 9 -15.58 -6.40 -9.93
C PHE A 9 -15.15 -6.17 -8.47
N ILE A 10 -16.10 -5.89 -7.57
CA ILE A 10 -15.83 -5.67 -6.14
C ILE A 10 -15.26 -6.93 -5.49
N LEU A 11 -15.81 -8.10 -5.81
CA LEU A 11 -15.32 -9.36 -5.26
C LEU A 11 -13.88 -9.65 -5.73
N SER A 12 -13.59 -9.41 -7.01
CA SER A 12 -12.23 -9.60 -7.55
C SER A 12 -11.22 -8.68 -6.87
N SER A 13 -11.54 -7.41 -6.62
CA SER A 13 -10.65 -6.49 -5.93
C SER A 13 -10.47 -6.86 -4.46
N ALA A 14 -11.51 -7.35 -3.78
CA ALA A 14 -11.43 -7.84 -2.40
C ALA A 14 -10.53 -9.08 -2.26
N ILE A 15 -10.60 -10.00 -3.23
CA ILE A 15 -9.75 -11.20 -3.25
C ILE A 15 -8.29 -10.83 -3.51
N THR A 16 -8.00 -10.04 -4.54
CA THR A 16 -6.61 -9.66 -4.86
C THR A 16 -5.99 -8.85 -3.72
N GLN A 17 -6.78 -8.00 -3.06
CA GLN A 17 -6.38 -7.28 -1.86
C GLN A 17 -5.99 -8.22 -0.72
N HIS A 18 -6.86 -9.18 -0.41
CA HIS A 18 -6.61 -10.15 0.64
C HIS A 18 -5.29 -10.89 0.38
N MET A 19 -5.08 -11.35 -0.85
CA MET A 19 -3.86 -12.06 -1.25
C MET A 19 -2.61 -11.18 -1.13
N SER A 20 -2.70 -9.91 -1.53
CA SER A 20 -1.57 -8.97 -1.60
C SER A 20 -1.07 -8.48 -0.25
N PHE A 21 -1.96 -8.42 0.75
CA PHE A 21 -1.64 -8.02 2.12
C PHE A 21 -1.45 -9.19 3.08
N THR A 22 -1.49 -10.43 2.59
CA THR A 22 -1.17 -11.60 3.39
C THR A 22 0.29 -11.99 3.13
N PRO A 23 1.17 -11.99 4.15
CA PRO A 23 2.56 -12.39 3.95
C PRO A 23 2.62 -13.87 3.49
N PRO A 24 3.37 -14.20 2.43
CA PRO A 24 3.48 -15.58 1.96
C PRO A 24 4.35 -16.46 2.86
N ASN A 25 5.27 -15.85 3.63
CA ASN A 25 6.17 -16.56 4.53
C ASN A 25 6.26 -15.85 5.88
N VAL A 26 6.39 -16.62 6.95
CA VAL A 26 6.74 -16.08 8.27
C VAL A 26 8.21 -15.60 8.27
N PRO A 27 8.53 -14.51 8.99
CA PRO A 27 9.91 -14.07 9.14
C PRO A 27 10.73 -15.16 9.86
N SER A 28 11.91 -15.52 9.33
CA SER A 28 12.80 -16.47 9.98
C SER A 28 13.64 -15.77 11.05
N SER A 29 13.77 -16.35 12.24
CA SER A 29 14.46 -15.72 13.39
C SER A 29 16.00 -15.66 13.28
N ALA A 30 16.60 -16.05 12.15
CA ALA A 30 18.00 -16.46 12.12
C ALA A 30 19.03 -15.36 11.82
N GLU A 31 18.65 -14.16 11.38
CA GLU A 31 19.59 -13.03 11.19
C GLU A 31 18.78 -11.77 10.85
N THR A 32 18.10 -11.20 11.84
CA THR A 32 17.50 -9.86 11.69
C THR A 32 18.61 -8.83 11.88
N ILE A 33 18.93 -8.09 10.82
CA ILE A 33 19.71 -6.85 10.89
C ILE A 33 19.08 -5.98 12.00
N PRO A 34 19.87 -5.29 12.86
CA PRO A 34 19.31 -4.42 13.90
C PRO A 34 18.29 -3.47 13.28
N GLN A 35 17.02 -3.60 13.69
CA GLN A 35 15.94 -2.85 13.07
C GLN A 35 16.07 -1.38 13.43
N ARG A 36 16.45 -0.56 12.44
CA ARG A 36 16.35 0.91 12.51
C ARG A 36 14.91 1.32 12.86
N PHE A 37 14.74 2.49 13.45
CA PHE A 37 13.42 3.02 13.85
C PHE A 37 12.39 2.95 12.70
N ASN A 38 12.80 3.29 11.48
CA ASN A 38 11.95 3.23 10.29
C ASN A 38 11.44 1.82 9.97
N GLU A 39 12.29 0.81 10.16
CA GLU A 39 11.90 -0.60 9.95
C GLU A 39 10.97 -1.09 11.07
N GLN A 40 11.12 -0.58 12.29
CA GLN A 40 10.18 -0.86 13.38
C GLN A 40 8.81 -0.24 13.11
N VAL A 41 8.76 1.01 12.65
CA VAL A 41 7.52 1.70 12.25
C VAL A 41 6.85 0.95 11.09
N PHE A 42 7.62 0.60 10.06
CA PHE A 42 7.13 -0.17 8.90
C PHE A 42 6.56 -1.53 9.31
N THR A 43 7.30 -2.28 10.13
CA THR A 43 6.89 -3.60 10.60
C THR A 43 5.64 -3.51 11.45
N ARG A 44 5.54 -2.52 12.36
CA ARG A 44 4.31 -2.28 13.14
C ARG A 44 3.14 -1.92 12.23
N PHE A 45 3.36 -1.06 11.23
CA PHE A 45 2.33 -0.72 10.26
C PHE A 45 1.83 -1.95 9.49
N ILE A 46 2.73 -2.84 9.06
CA ILE A 46 2.33 -4.08 8.39
C ILE A 46 1.56 -4.99 9.34
N MET A 47 2.10 -5.25 10.53
CA MET A 47 1.52 -6.24 11.45
C MET A 47 0.14 -5.82 11.95
N TYR A 48 -0.07 -4.55 12.27
CA TYR A 48 -1.34 -4.07 12.78
C TYR A 48 -2.23 -3.47 11.68
N GLY A 49 -1.64 -2.70 10.76
CA GLY A 49 -2.36 -2.01 9.71
C GLY A 49 -2.93 -2.94 8.65
N PHE A 50 -2.17 -3.93 8.15
CA PHE A 50 -2.67 -4.79 7.06
C PHE A 50 -3.90 -5.63 7.47
N PRO A 51 -3.96 -6.27 8.66
CA PRO A 51 -5.18 -6.93 9.11
C PRO A 51 -6.37 -5.98 9.21
N ILE A 52 -6.17 -4.77 9.76
CA ILE A 52 -7.22 -3.75 9.85
C ILE A 52 -7.72 -3.37 8.46
N MET A 53 -6.81 -3.09 7.51
CA MET A 53 -7.18 -2.73 6.14
C MET A 53 -7.97 -3.84 5.46
N LYS A 54 -7.56 -5.10 5.62
CA LYS A 54 -8.28 -6.25 5.08
C LYS A 54 -9.71 -6.32 5.66
N THR A 55 -9.84 -6.22 6.97
CA THR A 55 -11.14 -6.29 7.64
C THR A 55 -12.07 -5.17 7.21
N VAL A 56 -11.59 -3.91 7.22
CA VAL A 56 -12.37 -2.76 6.78
C VAL A 56 -12.77 -2.89 5.32
N TYR A 57 -11.83 -3.29 4.44
CA TYR A 57 -12.10 -3.45 3.01
C TYR A 57 -13.18 -4.52 2.75
N TRP A 58 -13.13 -5.65 3.47
CA TRP A 58 -14.14 -6.69 3.37
C TRP A 58 -15.50 -6.22 3.88
N ILE A 59 -15.56 -5.50 4.99
CA ILE A 59 -16.80 -4.93 5.51
C ILE A 59 -17.45 -3.99 4.49
N VAL A 60 -16.68 -3.06 3.92
CA VAL A 60 -17.17 -2.13 2.89
C VAL A 60 -17.62 -2.88 1.63
N SER A 61 -16.83 -3.86 1.17
CA SER A 61 -17.16 -4.66 -0.02
C SER A 61 -18.44 -5.47 0.16
N VAL A 62 -18.62 -6.11 1.32
CA VAL A 62 -19.83 -6.87 1.64
C VAL A 62 -21.03 -5.95 1.76
N ALA A 63 -20.90 -4.81 2.44
CA ALA A 63 -21.98 -3.83 2.56
C ALA A 63 -22.44 -3.31 1.18
N GLU A 64 -21.50 -3.04 0.27
CA GLU A 64 -21.81 -2.62 -1.09
C GLU A 64 -22.50 -3.74 -1.89
N ILE A 65 -22.01 -4.98 -1.82
CA ILE A 65 -22.64 -6.14 -2.49
C ILE A 65 -24.06 -6.39 -1.97
N VAL A 66 -24.25 -6.41 -0.63
CA VAL A 66 -25.57 -6.59 0.00
C VAL A 66 -26.53 -5.49 -0.44
N THR A 67 -26.04 -4.26 -0.54
CA THR A 67 -26.82 -3.13 -1.03
C THR A 67 -27.24 -3.34 -2.49
N ILE A 68 -26.31 -3.69 -3.38
CA ILE A 68 -26.61 -3.96 -4.79
C ILE A 68 -27.63 -5.10 -4.95
N VAL A 69 -27.45 -6.20 -4.22
CA VAL A 69 -28.35 -7.37 -4.28
C VAL A 69 -29.73 -7.03 -3.76
N SER A 70 -29.84 -6.29 -2.65
CA SER A 70 -31.13 -5.90 -2.09
C SER A 70 -31.95 -5.02 -3.05
N HIS A 71 -31.30 -4.15 -3.83
CA HIS A 71 -32.00 -3.33 -4.85
C HIS A 71 -32.51 -4.13 -6.06
N THR A 72 -32.02 -5.36 -6.25
CA THR A 72 -32.48 -6.23 -7.35
C THR A 72 -33.54 -7.24 -6.94
N THR A 73 -33.70 -7.48 -5.63
CA THR A 73 -34.62 -8.48 -5.12
C THR A 73 -35.54 -7.84 -4.07
N ASP A 74 -36.81 -7.65 -4.42
CA ASP A 74 -37.81 -6.99 -3.55
C ASP A 74 -38.01 -7.72 -2.19
N SER A 75 -37.63 -9.00 -2.12
CA SER A 75 -37.71 -9.81 -0.89
C SER A 75 -36.73 -9.39 0.22
N LEU A 76 -35.75 -8.53 -0.07
CA LEU A 76 -34.75 -8.03 0.90
C LEU A 76 -34.98 -6.57 1.33
N SER A 77 -36.18 -6.03 1.10
CA SER A 77 -36.58 -4.66 1.47
C SER A 77 -36.39 -4.33 2.97
N PHE A 78 -36.45 -5.33 3.86
CA PHE A 78 -36.13 -5.15 5.28
C PHE A 78 -34.67 -4.75 5.54
N ILE A 79 -33.72 -5.30 4.77
CA ILE A 79 -32.29 -4.94 4.87
C ILE A 79 -32.08 -3.49 4.45
N GLN A 80 -32.79 -3.05 3.41
CA GLN A 80 -32.76 -1.65 2.98
C GLN A 80 -33.33 -0.72 4.06
N ALA A 81 -34.42 -1.11 4.73
CA ALA A 81 -34.99 -0.33 5.82
C ALA A 81 -34.02 -0.20 7.01
N ILE A 82 -33.34 -1.29 7.40
CA ILE A 82 -32.30 -1.24 8.45
C ILE A 82 -31.13 -0.35 8.01
N ALA A 83 -30.64 -0.54 6.78
CA ALA A 83 -29.51 0.25 6.26
C ALA A 83 -29.85 1.74 6.18
N GLN A 84 -31.05 2.09 5.73
CA GLN A 84 -31.55 3.46 5.70
C GLN A 84 -31.70 4.05 7.10
N HIS A 85 -32.18 3.27 8.07
CA HIS A 85 -32.30 3.73 9.46
C HIS A 85 -30.93 3.91 10.14
N ALA A 86 -29.96 3.05 9.82
CA ALA A 86 -28.61 3.11 10.38
C ALA A 86 -27.77 4.25 9.81
N VAL A 87 -27.96 4.60 8.53
CA VAL A 87 -27.08 5.56 7.83
C VAL A 87 -27.80 6.86 7.37
N GLY A 88 -29.12 6.92 7.47
CA GLY A 88 -29.89 8.16 7.37
C GLY A 88 -30.11 8.73 5.97
N HIS A 89 -29.50 8.15 4.92
CA HIS A 89 -29.68 8.57 3.53
C HIS A 89 -30.26 7.46 2.65
N GLY A 90 -31.11 7.85 1.69
CA GLY A 90 -31.61 6.95 0.67
C GLY A 90 -30.46 6.46 -0.21
N ILE A 91 -30.24 5.15 -0.24
CA ILE A 91 -29.24 4.55 -1.12
C ILE A 91 -29.74 4.69 -2.56
N HIS A 92 -29.14 5.63 -3.29
CA HIS A 92 -29.42 5.83 -4.71
C HIS A 92 -28.75 4.77 -5.57
N ASP A 93 -29.31 4.52 -6.75
CA ASP A 93 -28.70 3.70 -7.79
C ASP A 93 -27.23 4.09 -7.98
N THR A 94 -26.31 3.14 -7.85
CA THR A 94 -24.89 3.38 -8.08
C THR A 94 -24.52 2.92 -9.51
N PRO A 95 -24.46 3.82 -10.51
CA PRO A 95 -24.07 3.42 -11.87
C PRO A 95 -22.59 3.02 -11.92
N ILE A 96 -22.22 2.24 -12.94
CA ILE A 96 -20.82 1.96 -13.24
C ILE A 96 -20.23 3.23 -13.85
N THR A 97 -19.27 3.84 -13.15
CA THR A 97 -18.57 5.04 -13.59
C THR A 97 -17.17 4.70 -14.10
N PHE A 98 -16.60 5.61 -14.89
CA PHE A 98 -15.20 5.48 -15.32
C PHE A 98 -14.24 5.36 -14.12
N SER A 99 -14.45 6.16 -13.07
CA SER A 99 -13.65 6.10 -11.83
C SER A 99 -13.76 4.73 -11.14
N PHE A 100 -14.95 4.12 -11.13
CA PHE A 100 -15.11 2.76 -10.60
C PHE A 100 -14.29 1.75 -11.40
N ILE A 101 -14.42 1.72 -12.73
CA ILE A 101 -13.69 0.79 -13.60
C ILE A 101 -12.18 1.00 -13.44
N LEU A 102 -11.72 2.26 -13.47
CA LEU A 102 -10.31 2.60 -13.32
C LEU A 102 -9.78 2.15 -11.95
N GLY A 103 -10.49 2.47 -10.87
CA GLY A 103 -10.12 2.10 -9.50
C GLY A 103 -10.03 0.59 -9.32
N THR A 104 -11.06 -0.15 -9.76
CA THR A 104 -11.06 -1.62 -9.69
C THR A 104 -9.96 -2.22 -10.55
N THR A 105 -9.74 -1.71 -11.77
CA THR A 105 -8.70 -2.23 -12.65
C THR A 105 -7.32 -2.06 -12.03
N LEU A 106 -7.01 -0.88 -11.50
CA LEU A 106 -5.73 -0.61 -10.82
C LEU A 106 -5.57 -1.49 -9.56
N ALA A 107 -6.62 -1.65 -8.76
CA ALA A 107 -6.61 -2.48 -7.56
C ALA A 107 -6.36 -3.97 -7.89
N VAL A 108 -7.02 -4.49 -8.93
CA VAL A 108 -6.89 -5.88 -9.37
C VAL A 108 -5.53 -6.12 -10.02
N VAL A 109 -5.14 -5.28 -10.99
CA VAL A 109 -3.86 -5.43 -11.71
C VAL A 109 -2.67 -5.28 -10.76
N GLY A 110 -2.68 -4.26 -9.89
CA GLY A 110 -1.64 -4.08 -8.88
C GLY A 110 -1.53 -5.30 -7.95
N GLY A 111 -2.66 -5.83 -7.49
CA GLY A 111 -2.67 -7.03 -6.65
C GLY A 111 -2.17 -8.29 -7.36
N LEU A 112 -2.53 -8.50 -8.63
CA LEU A 112 -2.06 -9.64 -9.42
C LEU A 112 -0.55 -9.57 -9.71
N ILE A 113 -0.02 -8.38 -10.04
CA ILE A 113 1.42 -8.19 -10.22
C ILE A 113 2.15 -8.47 -8.90
N ARG A 114 1.62 -7.98 -7.77
CA ARG A 114 2.20 -8.22 -6.45
C ARG A 114 2.18 -9.71 -6.08
N TRP A 115 1.09 -10.40 -6.36
CA TRP A 115 1.00 -11.85 -6.21
C TRP A 115 2.00 -12.61 -7.09
N TRP A 116 2.21 -12.16 -8.34
CA TRP A 116 3.24 -12.72 -9.21
C TRP A 116 4.64 -12.49 -8.63
N CYS A 117 4.90 -11.34 -7.99
CA CYS A 117 6.16 -11.10 -7.28
C CYS A 117 6.36 -12.10 -6.13
N PHE A 118 5.31 -12.37 -5.35
CA PHE A 118 5.38 -13.35 -4.25
C PHE A 118 5.68 -14.75 -4.78
N ARG A 119 5.06 -15.15 -5.90
CA ARG A 119 5.32 -16.44 -6.56
C ARG A 119 6.73 -16.55 -7.12
N THR A 120 7.29 -15.44 -7.63
CA THR A 120 8.62 -15.39 -8.24
C THR A 120 9.73 -15.47 -7.19
N LEU A 121 9.62 -14.74 -6.07
CA LEU A 121 10.59 -14.85 -4.97
C LEU A 121 10.37 -16.09 -4.10
N GLY A 122 9.13 -16.61 -4.05
CA GLY A 122 8.77 -17.79 -3.28
C GLY A 122 9.21 -17.65 -1.82
N ARG A 123 10.08 -18.57 -1.37
CA ARG A 123 10.60 -18.60 0.00
C ARG A 123 11.41 -17.36 0.40
N PHE A 124 11.94 -16.60 -0.56
CA PHE A 124 12.77 -15.43 -0.29
C PHE A 124 11.96 -14.15 -0.03
N PHE A 125 10.64 -14.17 -0.30
CA PHE A 125 9.80 -13.01 -0.04
C PHE A 125 9.47 -12.89 1.45
N THR A 126 9.92 -11.80 2.07
CA THR A 126 9.51 -11.37 3.42
C THR A 126 9.17 -9.89 3.41
N PHE A 127 8.21 -9.47 4.23
CA PHE A 127 7.96 -8.03 4.41
C PHE A 127 9.05 -7.34 5.23
N GLN A 128 9.82 -8.10 6.03
CA GLN A 128 10.98 -7.59 6.77
C GLN A 128 12.26 -7.72 5.92
N LEU A 129 13.19 -6.79 6.10
CA LEU A 129 14.46 -6.77 5.37
C LEU A 129 15.34 -7.85 5.99
N SER A 130 15.50 -8.96 5.29
CA SER A 130 16.37 -10.05 5.74
C SER A 130 17.16 -10.59 4.55
N VAL A 131 18.47 -10.37 4.55
CA VAL A 131 19.37 -11.03 3.60
C VAL A 131 19.62 -12.43 4.16
N ARG A 132 19.01 -13.44 3.54
CA ARG A 132 19.15 -14.84 3.99
C ARG A 132 20.44 -15.45 3.44
N LYS A 133 21.07 -16.34 4.22
CA LYS A 133 22.18 -17.19 3.74
C LYS A 133 21.70 -18.02 2.53
N GLY A 134 22.40 -17.90 1.40
CA GLY A 134 22.06 -18.56 0.13
C GLY A 134 21.01 -17.82 -0.72
N HIS A 135 20.66 -16.58 -0.38
CA HIS A 135 19.88 -15.70 -1.25
C HIS A 135 20.72 -15.38 -2.51
N HIS A 136 20.10 -15.35 -3.67
CA HIS A 136 20.70 -14.96 -4.95
C HIS A 136 19.80 -13.93 -5.62
N ILE A 137 20.35 -13.12 -6.53
CA ILE A 137 19.57 -12.08 -7.17
C ILE A 137 18.60 -12.72 -8.16
N VAL A 138 17.30 -12.61 -7.89
CA VAL A 138 16.26 -13.11 -8.77
C VAL A 138 16.04 -12.11 -9.90
N THR A 139 16.39 -12.49 -11.13
CA THR A 139 16.27 -11.65 -12.34
C THR A 139 15.19 -12.13 -13.30
N THR A 140 14.29 -13.02 -12.86
CA THR A 140 13.21 -13.59 -13.66
C THR A 140 11.85 -12.96 -13.33
N GLY A 141 10.86 -13.08 -14.23
CA GLY A 141 9.49 -12.60 -13.98
C GLY A 141 9.42 -11.07 -13.87
N PRO A 142 8.61 -10.50 -12.95
CA PRO A 142 8.51 -9.05 -12.78
C PRO A 142 9.85 -8.36 -12.43
N TYR A 143 10.75 -9.11 -11.77
CA TYR A 143 12.09 -8.66 -11.38
C TYR A 143 13.06 -8.57 -12.58
N ALA A 144 12.68 -9.14 -13.73
CA ALA A 144 13.44 -8.98 -14.97
C ALA A 144 13.29 -7.58 -15.58
N VAL A 145 12.26 -6.82 -15.19
CA VAL A 145 11.90 -5.52 -15.78
C VAL A 145 12.31 -4.36 -14.86
N ILE A 146 11.95 -4.45 -13.58
CA ILE A 146 12.25 -3.43 -12.55
C ILE A 146 12.77 -4.11 -11.28
N ARG A 147 13.58 -3.39 -10.48
CA ARG A 147 14.22 -3.97 -9.27
C ARG A 147 13.24 -4.27 -8.13
N HIS A 148 12.29 -3.37 -7.89
CA HIS A 148 11.30 -3.53 -6.81
C HIS A 148 9.85 -3.53 -7.31
N PRO A 149 9.45 -4.53 -8.13
CA PRO A 149 8.12 -4.60 -8.72
C PRO A 149 7.02 -4.73 -7.68
N SER A 150 7.29 -5.36 -6.53
CA SER A 150 6.31 -5.53 -5.45
C SER A 150 5.90 -4.21 -4.80
N TYR A 151 6.82 -3.26 -4.61
CA TYR A 151 6.50 -1.94 -4.05
C TYR A 151 5.68 -1.12 -5.05
N THR A 152 6.10 -1.08 -6.31
CA THR A 152 5.34 -0.41 -7.38
C THR A 152 3.93 -0.97 -7.51
N ALA A 153 3.79 -2.30 -7.52
CA ALA A 153 2.50 -2.97 -7.57
C ALA A 153 1.61 -2.67 -6.36
N GLY A 154 2.21 -2.59 -5.16
CA GLY A 154 1.50 -2.18 -3.94
C GLY A 154 0.99 -0.75 -4.00
N ILE A 155 1.80 0.20 -4.50
CA ILE A 155 1.38 1.60 -4.68
C ILE A 155 0.20 1.67 -5.67
N ILE A 156 0.33 1.04 -6.84
CA ILE A 156 -0.74 0.98 -7.85
C ILE A 156 -2.04 0.42 -7.26
N GLN A 157 -1.93 -0.67 -6.50
CA GLN A 157 -3.08 -1.30 -5.86
C GLN A 157 -3.76 -0.37 -4.86
N MET A 158 -2.99 0.32 -4.00
CA MET A 158 -3.51 1.29 -3.03
C MET A 158 -4.16 2.49 -3.72
N THR A 159 -3.55 3.04 -4.76
CA THR A 159 -4.13 4.13 -5.55
C THR A 159 -5.47 3.71 -6.16
N GLY A 160 -5.55 2.50 -6.72
CA GLY A 160 -6.80 1.95 -7.24
C GLY A 160 -7.91 1.89 -6.19
N MET A 161 -7.58 1.56 -4.94
CA MET A 161 -8.54 1.48 -3.84
C MET A 161 -9.07 2.84 -3.40
N VAL A 162 -8.18 3.83 -3.33
CA VAL A 162 -8.59 5.21 -3.03
C VAL A 162 -9.54 5.72 -4.11
N ILE A 163 -9.24 5.45 -5.39
CA ILE A 163 -10.11 5.85 -6.51
C ILE A 163 -11.45 5.10 -6.46
N LEU A 164 -11.42 3.79 -6.21
CA LEU A 164 -12.63 2.95 -6.14
C LEU A 164 -13.58 3.44 -5.04
N HIS A 165 -13.09 3.61 -3.81
CA HIS A 165 -13.92 4.01 -2.68
C HIS A 165 -14.20 5.51 -2.61
N GLY A 166 -13.33 6.34 -3.16
CA GLY A 166 -13.51 7.79 -3.27
C GLY A 166 -14.43 8.23 -4.42
N SER A 167 -14.77 7.31 -5.33
CA SER A 167 -15.70 7.55 -6.42
C SER A 167 -17.02 8.14 -5.90
N PRO A 168 -17.60 9.16 -6.56
CA PRO A 168 -18.89 9.74 -6.18
C PRO A 168 -20.03 8.72 -6.10
N THR A 169 -19.91 7.60 -6.82
CA THR A 169 -20.89 6.51 -6.86
C THR A 169 -20.53 5.34 -5.94
N SER A 170 -19.52 5.49 -5.10
CA SER A 170 -19.13 4.49 -4.11
C SER A 170 -20.16 4.45 -2.99
N TRP A 171 -20.50 3.23 -2.52
CA TRP A 171 -21.37 3.05 -1.37
C TRP A 171 -20.90 3.86 -0.16
N LEU A 172 -19.59 3.96 0.06
CA LEU A 172 -19.03 4.71 1.19
C LEU A 172 -19.41 6.20 1.18
N ARG A 173 -19.57 6.81 -0.01
CA ARG A 173 -20.01 8.21 -0.15
C ARG A 173 -21.52 8.35 -0.21
N CYS A 174 -22.22 7.44 -0.91
CA CYS A 174 -23.67 7.52 -1.08
C CYS A 174 -24.46 7.10 0.15
N SER A 175 -23.88 6.27 1.02
CA SER A 175 -24.57 5.77 2.21
C SER A 175 -24.80 6.86 3.26
N GLY A 176 -23.99 7.92 3.30
CA GLY A 176 -23.97 8.90 4.41
C GLY A 176 -23.08 8.47 5.58
N VAL A 177 -22.41 7.31 5.49
CA VAL A 177 -21.49 6.79 6.52
C VAL A 177 -20.37 7.80 6.85
N LEU A 178 -19.96 8.63 5.88
CA LEU A 178 -18.93 9.67 6.06
C LEU A 178 -19.44 10.95 6.72
N ASP A 179 -20.75 11.09 6.95
CA ASP A 179 -21.32 12.24 7.67
C ASP A 179 -21.03 12.13 9.18
N PHE A 180 -20.81 10.90 9.68
CA PHE A 180 -20.35 10.68 11.03
C PHE A 180 -18.91 11.16 11.19
N PHE A 181 -18.71 12.18 12.02
CA PHE A 181 -17.40 12.80 12.28
C PHE A 181 -16.30 11.78 12.61
N GLY A 182 -16.61 10.76 13.43
CA GLY A 182 -15.66 9.71 13.81
C GLY A 182 -15.18 8.88 12.62
N LEU A 183 -16.07 8.49 11.70
CA LEU A 183 -15.68 7.74 10.51
C LEU A 183 -14.94 8.61 9.49
N LYS A 184 -15.32 9.88 9.37
CA LYS A 184 -14.59 10.84 8.55
C LYS A 184 -13.14 10.99 9.02
N LEU A 185 -12.93 11.13 10.34
CA LEU A 185 -11.59 11.15 10.92
C LEU A 185 -10.84 9.84 10.70
N ALA A 186 -11.52 8.69 10.81
CA ALA A 186 -10.91 7.39 10.53
C ALA A 186 -10.43 7.28 9.07
N VAL A 187 -11.20 7.77 8.10
CA VAL A 187 -10.78 7.80 6.68
C VAL A 187 -9.61 8.76 6.47
N VAL A 188 -9.61 9.94 7.10
CA VAL A 188 -8.47 10.87 7.02
C VAL A 188 -7.20 10.25 7.63
N ALA A 189 -7.31 9.64 8.80
CA ALA A 189 -6.21 8.93 9.46
C ALA A 189 -5.71 7.76 8.60
N TRP A 190 -6.62 7.05 7.93
CA TRP A 190 -6.29 5.98 7.00
C TRP A 190 -5.49 6.48 5.79
N LEU A 191 -5.95 7.55 5.14
CA LEU A 191 -5.24 8.19 4.02
C LEU A 191 -3.87 8.70 4.46
N ALA A 192 -3.79 9.33 5.63
CA ALA A 192 -2.51 9.76 6.21
C ALA A 192 -1.58 8.56 6.46
N GLY A 193 -2.10 7.45 6.98
CA GLY A 193 -1.34 6.21 7.17
C GLY A 193 -0.82 5.62 5.86
N ILE A 194 -1.61 5.64 4.79
CA ILE A 194 -1.17 5.23 3.44
C ILE A 194 -0.06 6.15 2.95
N THR A 195 -0.20 7.46 3.09
CA THR A 195 0.82 8.42 2.67
C THR A 195 2.13 8.18 3.42
N LEU A 196 2.08 7.99 4.75
CA LEU A 196 3.24 7.67 5.57
C LEU A 196 3.88 6.33 5.16
N LEU A 197 3.07 5.32 4.81
CA LEU A 197 3.58 4.05 4.30
C LEU A 197 4.33 4.24 2.96
N VAL A 198 3.76 5.01 2.03
CA VAL A 198 4.40 5.28 0.73
C VAL A 198 5.72 6.01 0.93
N ILE A 199 5.77 7.01 1.81
CA ILE A 199 7.01 7.71 2.16
C ILE A 199 8.02 6.73 2.75
N ASN A 200 7.61 5.91 3.71
CA ASN A 200 8.49 4.92 4.33
C ASN A 200 9.03 3.89 3.31
N ILE A 201 8.22 3.47 2.33
CA ILE A 201 8.65 2.59 1.23
C ILE A 201 9.78 3.23 0.43
N VAL A 202 9.73 4.53 0.15
CA VAL A 202 10.79 5.22 -0.60
C VAL A 202 12.13 5.14 0.13
N PHE A 203 12.14 5.39 1.44
CA PHE A 203 13.35 5.27 2.25
C PHE A 203 13.81 3.82 2.37
N ARG A 204 12.87 2.90 2.59
CA ARG A 204 13.14 1.46 2.70
C ARG A 204 13.77 0.89 1.44
N VAL A 205 13.36 1.35 0.27
CA VAL A 205 13.95 0.92 -1.01
C VAL A 205 15.43 1.27 -1.08
N SER A 206 15.81 2.46 -0.64
CA SER A 206 17.23 2.85 -0.60
C SER A 206 18.03 1.97 0.36
N GLU A 207 17.50 1.69 1.55
CA GLU A 207 18.15 0.80 2.53
C GLU A 207 18.27 -0.64 2.00
N GLU A 208 17.23 -1.15 1.33
CA GLU A 208 17.23 -2.47 0.71
C GLU A 208 18.26 -2.56 -0.42
N ASP A 209 18.36 -1.53 -1.26
CA ASP A 209 19.32 -1.47 -2.37
C ASP A 209 20.77 -1.38 -1.87
N GLU A 210 21.03 -0.62 -0.79
CA GLU A 210 22.33 -0.57 -0.11
C GLU A 210 22.70 -1.93 0.51
N ALA A 211 21.75 -2.58 1.20
CA ALA A 211 21.96 -3.90 1.78
C ALA A 211 22.27 -4.96 0.70
N LEU A 212 21.55 -4.92 -0.43
CA LEU A 212 21.80 -5.82 -1.56
C LEU A 212 23.15 -5.52 -2.23
N LYS A 213 23.51 -4.24 -2.40
CA LYS A 213 24.82 -3.84 -2.95
C LYS A 213 25.97 -4.31 -2.06
N SER A 214 25.84 -4.17 -0.74
CA SER A 214 26.83 -4.63 0.24
C SER A 214 26.98 -6.16 0.22
N ALA A 215 25.86 -6.90 0.09
CA ALA A 215 25.88 -8.36 0.09
C ALA A 215 26.34 -8.99 -1.24
N PHE A 216 26.01 -8.38 -2.38
CA PHE A 216 26.15 -9.02 -3.70
C PHE A 216 27.06 -8.29 -4.69
N GLY A 217 27.55 -7.08 -4.36
CA GLY A 217 28.57 -6.35 -5.12
C GLY A 217 28.36 -6.35 -6.65
N ASP A 218 29.19 -7.12 -7.37
CA ASP A 218 29.20 -7.21 -8.83
C ASP A 218 27.95 -7.87 -9.42
N GLU A 219 27.32 -8.82 -8.70
CA GLU A 219 26.06 -9.44 -9.13
C GLU A 219 24.92 -8.40 -9.10
N TRP A 220 24.93 -7.52 -8.10
CA TRP A 220 23.99 -6.39 -8.02
C TRP A 220 24.25 -5.35 -9.12
N ALA A 221 25.52 -5.04 -9.39
CA ALA A 221 25.91 -4.09 -10.44
C ALA A 221 25.57 -4.61 -11.85
N SER A 222 25.77 -5.90 -12.12
CA SER A 222 25.43 -6.54 -13.40
C SER A 222 23.91 -6.70 -13.59
N SER A 223 23.13 -6.74 -12.51
CA SER A 223 21.67 -6.65 -12.54
C SER A 223 21.14 -5.23 -12.80
N SER A 224 21.98 -4.26 -13.21
CA SER A 224 21.63 -2.86 -13.45
C SER A 224 20.66 -2.67 -14.63
N LYS A 225 19.39 -2.96 -14.38
CA LYS A 225 18.26 -2.45 -15.15
C LYS A 225 17.68 -1.20 -14.47
N THR A 226 17.03 -0.38 -15.29
CA THR A 226 16.50 0.97 -15.01
C THR A 226 16.06 1.15 -13.56
N GLY A 227 16.58 2.23 -12.96
CA GLY A 227 16.50 2.54 -11.54
C GLY A 227 15.13 2.37 -10.90
N SER A 228 15.18 1.95 -9.64
CA SER A 228 14.44 2.52 -8.52
C SER A 228 13.01 2.95 -8.85
N VAL A 229 12.04 2.08 -8.51
CA VAL A 229 10.61 2.42 -8.33
C VAL A 229 10.11 3.46 -9.34
N CYS A 230 10.16 3.17 -10.65
CA CYS A 230 9.70 4.16 -11.63
C CYS A 230 8.26 3.89 -12.04
N VAL A 231 7.34 4.67 -11.47
CA VAL A 231 6.23 5.34 -12.19
C VAL A 231 5.90 6.70 -11.55
N PHE A 232 6.03 6.90 -10.22
CA PHE A 232 5.42 8.07 -9.57
C PHE A 232 6.33 9.09 -8.85
N ALA A 233 7.60 8.82 -8.54
CA ALA A 233 8.42 9.84 -7.84
C ALA A 233 9.96 9.72 -8.00
N PRO A 234 10.52 9.99 -9.19
CA PRO A 234 11.97 10.04 -9.39
C PRO A 234 12.67 11.06 -8.48
N GLY A 235 12.01 12.19 -8.21
CA GLY A 235 12.55 13.28 -7.37
C GLY A 235 12.70 12.91 -5.90
N LEU A 236 11.68 12.27 -5.30
CA LEU A 236 11.72 11.82 -3.91
C LEU A 236 12.81 10.77 -3.69
N TYR A 237 13.03 9.88 -4.66
CA TYR A 237 14.11 8.90 -4.59
C TYR A 237 15.49 9.57 -4.66
N ALA A 238 15.69 10.53 -5.57
CA ALA A 238 16.93 11.29 -5.65
C ALA A 238 17.20 12.09 -4.36
N THR A 239 16.15 12.68 -3.77
CA THR A 239 16.23 13.38 -2.47
C THR A 239 16.55 12.40 -1.34
N ALA A 240 15.90 11.24 -1.28
CA ALA A 240 16.18 10.21 -0.27
C ALA A 240 17.63 9.72 -0.35
N MET A 241 18.15 9.48 -1.57
CA MET A 241 19.56 9.14 -1.78
C MET A 241 20.52 10.28 -1.39
N ALA A 242 20.16 11.54 -1.67
CA ALA A 242 20.97 12.68 -1.27
C ALA A 242 21.04 12.84 0.26
N LEU A 243 19.92 12.57 0.95
CA LEU A 243 19.83 12.63 2.41
C LEU A 243 20.59 11.49 3.09
N THR A 244 20.51 10.25 2.59
CA THR A 244 21.30 9.14 3.15
C THR A 244 22.80 9.35 2.92
N ARG A 245 23.19 9.87 1.76
CA ARG A 245 24.60 10.19 1.45
C ARG A 245 25.14 11.32 2.34
N SER A 246 24.32 12.32 2.66
CA SER A 246 24.67 13.39 3.59
C SER A 246 24.80 12.91 5.04
N ALA A 247 24.01 11.92 5.45
CA ALA A 247 24.10 11.32 6.78
C ALA A 247 25.36 10.44 6.93
N ASP A 248 25.77 9.75 5.86
CA ASP A 248 26.97 8.90 5.85
C ASP A 248 28.26 9.74 5.86
N ASP A 249 28.28 10.87 5.15
CA ASP A 249 29.39 11.84 5.14
C ASP A 249 29.62 12.48 6.53
N GLN A 250 28.56 12.62 7.33
CA GLN A 250 28.66 13.09 8.72
C GLN A 250 29.00 11.97 9.71
N SER A 251 28.68 10.70 9.40
CA SER A 251 29.02 9.54 10.25
C SER A 251 30.51 9.20 10.28
N GLY A 252 31.30 9.76 9.35
CA GLY A 252 32.76 9.74 9.37
C GLY A 252 33.39 10.54 10.53
N ASN A 253 32.59 11.29 11.31
CA ASN A 253 33.03 12.02 12.48
C ASN A 253 32.30 11.49 13.73
N GLN A 254 33.02 10.74 14.58
CA GLN A 254 32.47 9.69 15.44
C GLN A 254 31.70 10.14 16.71
N ASP A 255 31.27 11.40 16.82
CA ASP A 255 30.76 11.97 18.09
C ASP A 255 29.30 12.46 18.08
N THR A 256 28.49 12.19 17.05
CA THR A 256 27.14 12.81 16.92
C THR A 256 25.98 11.81 16.76
N LEU A 257 25.99 10.69 17.48
CA LEU A 257 24.93 9.66 17.44
C LEU A 257 23.59 10.05 18.11
N LEU A 258 23.42 11.28 18.62
CA LEU A 258 22.20 11.71 19.30
C LEU A 258 21.42 12.82 18.59
N ASN A 259 21.96 13.46 17.53
CA ASN A 259 21.27 14.54 16.80
C ASN A 259 20.77 14.15 15.40
N GLY A 260 21.25 13.05 14.81
CA GLY A 260 20.83 12.62 13.46
C GLY A 260 19.35 12.24 13.36
N ASP A 261 18.77 11.73 14.46
CA ASP A 261 17.35 11.37 14.53
C ASP A 261 16.43 12.61 14.53
N GLU A 262 16.89 13.77 15.03
CA GLU A 262 16.08 15.00 15.10
C GLU A 262 16.07 15.75 13.76
N GLU A 263 17.19 15.74 13.05
CA GLU A 263 17.34 16.36 11.73
C GLU A 263 16.60 15.55 10.65
N TYR A 264 16.67 14.21 10.72
CA TYR A 264 15.90 13.32 9.85
C TYR A 264 14.38 13.41 10.10
N ARG A 265 13.98 13.57 11.37
CA ARG A 265 12.59 13.81 11.77
C ARG A 265 12.08 15.15 11.24
N SER A 266 12.92 16.19 11.27
CA SER A 266 12.60 17.51 10.72
C SER A 266 12.45 17.47 9.19
N ALA A 267 13.34 16.76 8.49
CA ALA A 267 13.24 16.56 7.04
C ALA A 267 12.00 15.75 6.63
N SER A 268 11.67 14.69 7.37
CA SER A 268 10.47 13.87 7.13
C SER A 268 9.18 14.66 7.35
N ILE A 269 9.13 15.52 8.36
CA ILE A 269 7.97 16.40 8.65
C ILE A 269 7.86 17.52 7.60
N ALA A 270 8.98 18.11 7.18
CA ALA A 270 9.02 19.14 6.14
C ALA A 270 8.56 18.59 4.77
N LEU A 271 8.99 17.38 4.40
CA LEU A 271 8.58 16.73 3.15
C LEU A 271 7.11 16.27 3.17
N ALA A 272 6.61 15.82 4.33
CA ALA A 272 5.19 15.56 4.53
C ALA A 272 4.34 16.82 4.30
N SER A 273 4.84 17.99 4.71
CA SER A 273 4.16 19.29 4.52
C SER A 273 4.15 19.73 3.06
N ILE A 274 5.22 19.45 2.31
CA ILE A 274 5.31 19.76 0.86
C ILE A 274 4.36 18.89 0.04
N CYS A 275 4.20 17.60 0.38
CA CYS A 275 3.24 16.73 -0.30
C CYS A 275 1.77 17.07 -0.02
N ILE A 276 1.47 17.65 1.15
CA ILE A 276 0.12 18.13 1.50
C ILE A 276 -0.24 19.41 0.72
N THR A 277 0.76 20.20 0.30
CA THR A 277 0.54 21.50 -0.37
C THR A 277 0.43 21.37 -1.89
N LEU A 278 0.80 20.22 -2.47
CA LEU A 278 0.79 19.95 -3.91
C LEU A 278 -0.37 19.02 -4.36
N GLY A 279 -1.31 18.70 -3.48
CA GLY A 279 -2.58 18.04 -3.80
C GLY A 279 -3.77 18.97 -3.59
#